data_AF-A0A665VCY4-F1
#
_entry.id   AF-A0A665VCY4-F1
#
_cell.length_a   1.000
_cell.length_b   1.000
_cell.length_c   1.000
_cell.angle_alpha   90.00
_cell.angle_beta   90.00
_cell.angle_gamma   90.00
#
_symmetry.space_group_name_H-M   'P 1'
#
loop_
_entity.id
_entity.type
_entity.pdbx_description
1 polymer ?
#
loop_
_entity_poly.entity_id
_entity_poly.type
_entity_poly.pdbx_seq_one_letter_code
_entity_poly.pdbx_strand_id
1 'polypeptide(L)'
;NSACVILLLQFVGADDNPRSCRFSQMMEQRLEKVFSEAQAKVLSTNNRLSVQMLSVAQAAGSPAVSLVYTVSNGSVFLNGTAASNLLGHLSAELVGYFLFYPPLIIAERKFLLKQRQDSLALL
;
A
#
# COMPACT_ATOMS: atom_id res chain seq x y z
N ASN A 1 -4.44 -10.57 -20.16
CA ASN A 1 -5.31 -9.60 -19.46
C ASN A 1 -5.01 -9.67 -17.97
N SER A 2 -3.85 -9.15 -17.53
CA SER A 2 -3.51 -9.14 -16.09
C SER A 2 -3.92 -7.80 -15.51
N ALA A 3 -5.13 -7.73 -14.96
CA ALA A 3 -5.50 -6.66 -14.06
C ALA A 3 -4.70 -6.87 -12.76
N CYS A 4 -3.74 -5.99 -12.49
CA CYS A 4 -3.04 -5.98 -11.21
C CYS A 4 -3.89 -5.16 -10.24
N VAL A 5 -4.46 -5.81 -9.23
CA VAL A 5 -5.20 -5.10 -8.18
C VAL A 5 -4.19 -4.51 -7.23
N ILE A 6 -4.14 -3.18 -7.19
CA ILE A 6 -3.26 -2.42 -6.31
C ILE A 6 -4.06 -1.89 -5.11
N LEU A 7 -3.38 -1.74 -3.98
CA LEU A 7 -3.97 -1.17 -2.78
C LEU A 7 -3.63 0.31 -2.69
N LEU A 8 -4.64 1.12 -2.39
CA LEU A 8 -4.50 2.53 -2.11
C LEU A 8 -4.57 2.75 -0.59
N LEU A 9 -3.56 3.44 -0.06
CA LEU A 9 -3.52 3.95 1.30
C LEU A 9 -3.37 5.46 1.24
N GLN A 10 -4.20 6.17 1.97
CA GLN A 10 -4.08 7.62 2.09
C GLN A 10 -3.93 7.97 3.57
N PHE A 11 -2.99 8.85 3.89
CA PHE A 11 -2.80 9.37 5.24
C PHE A 11 -2.35 10.82 5.21
N VAL A 12 -2.44 11.49 6.36
CA VAL A 12 -1.91 12.85 6.51
C VAL A 12 -0.46 12.76 6.98
N GLY A 13 0.49 13.27 6.19
CA GLY A 13 1.92 13.20 6.49
C GLY A 13 2.63 14.49 6.09
N ALA A 14 3.30 15.12 7.05
CA ALA A 14 3.65 16.54 6.99
C ALA A 14 5.12 16.88 7.38
N ASP A 15 6.05 15.92 7.38
CA ASP A 15 7.45 16.20 7.81
C ASP A 15 8.51 15.71 6.81
N ASP A 16 8.40 14.47 6.31
CA ASP A 16 9.33 13.88 5.35
C ASP A 16 8.83 13.98 3.91
N ASN A 17 9.74 14.13 2.94
CA ASN A 17 9.39 14.19 1.52
C ASN A 17 8.83 12.83 1.05
N PRO A 18 7.52 12.72 0.73
CA PRO A 18 6.87 11.43 0.50
C PRO A 18 7.30 10.77 -0.82
N ARG A 19 7.93 11.52 -1.73
CA ARG A 19 8.52 10.99 -2.97
C ARG A 19 9.95 10.44 -2.81
N SER A 20 10.53 10.53 -1.62
CA SER A 20 11.89 10.02 -1.38
C SER A 20 11.89 8.49 -1.30
N CYS A 21 12.91 7.84 -1.87
CA CYS A 21 13.09 6.39 -1.74
C CYS A 21 13.16 5.94 -0.27
N ARG A 22 13.77 6.76 0.61
CA ARG A 22 13.82 6.51 2.06
C ARG A 22 12.43 6.40 2.67
N PHE A 23 11.50 7.25 2.24
CA PHE A 23 10.13 7.23 2.71
C PHE A 23 9.41 5.96 2.24
N SER A 24 9.54 5.62 0.95
CA SER A 24 8.99 4.38 0.40
C SER A 24 9.48 3.14 1.16
N GLN A 25 10.80 3.01 1.37
CA GLN A 25 11.38 1.87 2.10
C GLN A 25 10.88 1.78 3.54
N MET A 26 10.83 2.91 4.25
CA MET A 26 10.31 2.97 5.62
C MET A 26 8.82 2.59 5.66
N MET A 27 8.04 3.01 4.66
CA MET A 27 6.63 2.68 4.53
C MET A 27 6.40 1.21 4.18
N GLU A 28 7.19 0.65 3.27
CA GLU A 28 7.17 -0.78 2.91
C GLU A 28 7.39 -1.63 4.16
N GLN A 29 8.42 -1.35 4.95
CA GLN A 29 8.69 -2.08 6.19
C GLN A 29 7.54 -2.00 7.21
N ARG A 30 6.90 -0.82 7.33
CA ARG A 30 5.75 -0.65 8.22
C ARG A 30 4.54 -1.44 7.71
N LEU A 31 4.26 -1.37 6.42
CA LEU A 31 3.18 -2.12 5.78
C LEU A 31 3.43 -3.64 5.87
N GLU A 32 4.65 -4.13 5.65
CA GLU A 32 5.01 -5.54 5.83
C GLU A 32 4.62 -6.03 7.23
N LYS A 33 4.90 -5.21 8.27
CA LYS A 33 4.51 -5.52 9.64
C LYS A 33 2.99 -5.54 9.82
N VAL A 34 2.28 -4.54 9.29
CA VAL A 34 0.81 -4.49 9.29
C VAL A 34 0.22 -5.74 8.66
N PHE A 35 0.74 -6.16 7.50
CA PHE A 35 0.30 -7.37 6.83
C PHE A 35 0.64 -8.64 7.61
N SER A 36 1.81 -8.71 8.25
CA SER A 36 2.15 -9.83 9.14
C SER A 36 1.13 -9.96 10.28
N GLU A 37 0.80 -8.86 10.94
CA GLU A 37 -0.19 -8.82 12.02
C GLU A 37 -1.60 -9.15 11.52
N ALA A 38 -1.97 -8.66 10.34
CA ALA A 38 -3.24 -8.98 9.70
C ALA A 38 -3.37 -10.50 9.45
N GLN A 39 -2.33 -11.12 8.89
CA GLN A 39 -2.33 -12.56 8.63
C GLN A 39 -2.34 -13.38 9.92
N ALA A 40 -1.59 -12.95 10.94
CA ALA A 40 -1.59 -13.61 12.23
C ALA A 40 -2.99 -13.55 12.87
N LYS A 41 -3.71 -12.44 12.69
CA LYS A 41 -5.05 -12.25 13.24
C LYS A 41 -6.14 -12.96 12.44
N VAL A 42 -6.06 -12.97 11.11
CA VAL A 42 -7.10 -13.52 10.22
C VAL A 42 -6.88 -14.99 9.92
N LEU A 43 -5.66 -15.33 9.53
CA LEU A 43 -5.30 -16.65 9.02
C LEU A 43 -4.55 -17.48 10.05
N SER A 44 -4.26 -16.92 11.24
CA SER A 44 -3.39 -17.55 12.25
C SER A 44 -2.06 -18.02 11.65
N THR A 45 -1.55 -17.29 10.64
CA THR A 45 -0.33 -17.62 9.91
C THR A 45 0.63 -16.45 9.89
N ASN A 46 1.93 -16.72 9.83
CA ASN A 46 2.99 -15.72 9.79
C ASN A 46 3.83 -15.88 8.52
N ASN A 47 3.16 -15.84 7.37
CA ASN A 47 3.86 -15.81 6.10
C ASN A 47 4.56 -14.46 5.91
N ARG A 48 5.77 -14.52 5.34
CA ARG A 48 6.60 -13.34 5.12
C ARG A 48 6.11 -12.62 3.85
N LEU A 49 5.14 -11.73 4.04
CA LEU A 49 4.64 -10.87 2.98
C LEU A 49 5.63 -9.74 2.74
N SER A 50 5.97 -9.54 1.46
CA SER A 50 6.71 -8.40 0.99
C SER A 50 5.75 -7.37 0.41
N VAL A 51 5.97 -6.12 0.79
CA VAL A 51 5.20 -4.99 0.27
C VAL A 51 6.09 -4.22 -0.68
N GLN A 52 5.55 -3.91 -1.85
CA GLN A 52 6.26 -3.12 -2.85
C GLN A 52 5.48 -1.85 -3.16
N MET A 53 6.10 -0.72 -2.88
CA MET A 53 5.58 0.60 -3.22
C MET A 53 5.71 0.84 -4.72
N LEU A 54 4.58 1.07 -5.37
CA LEU A 54 4.51 1.36 -6.80
C LEU A 54 4.51 2.86 -7.07
N SER A 55 3.81 3.65 -6.27
CA SER A 55 3.71 5.09 -6.49
C SER A 55 3.33 5.84 -5.22
N VAL A 56 3.90 7.04 -5.05
CA VAL A 56 3.53 7.97 -3.99
C VAL A 56 3.13 9.30 -4.63
N ALA A 57 1.93 9.76 -4.30
CA ALA A 57 1.36 11.01 -4.78
C ALA A 57 0.83 11.82 -3.61
N GLN A 58 1.36 13.02 -3.40
CA GLN A 58 0.80 13.98 -2.46
C GLN A 58 -0.04 15.00 -3.23
N ALA A 59 -1.23 15.30 -2.72
CA ALA A 59 -2.09 16.31 -3.33
C ALA A 59 -1.49 17.72 -3.12
N ALA A 60 -1.37 18.49 -4.20
CA ALA A 60 -0.82 19.85 -4.12
C ALA A 60 -1.72 20.74 -3.24
N GLY A 61 -1.13 21.40 -2.24
CA GLY A 61 -1.88 22.23 -1.29
C GLY A 61 -2.63 21.44 -0.22
N SER A 62 -2.38 20.13 -0.07
CA SER A 62 -2.98 19.31 0.98
C SER A 62 -1.92 18.43 1.67
N PRO A 63 -2.00 18.23 2.99
CA PRO A 63 -1.10 17.34 3.71
C PRO A 63 -1.43 15.84 3.49
N ALA A 64 -2.37 15.53 2.60
CA ALA A 64 -2.80 14.18 2.27
C ALA A 64 -1.84 13.53 1.26
N VAL A 65 -1.23 12.43 1.67
CA VAL A 65 -0.36 11.59 0.85
C VAL A 65 -1.10 10.31 0.48
N SER A 66 -1.17 10.03 -0.82
CA SER A 66 -1.75 8.81 -1.40
C SER A 66 -0.63 7.87 -1.86
N LEU A 67 -0.67 6.63 -1.41
CA LEU A 67 0.32 5.61 -1.66
C LEU A 67 -0.34 4.43 -2.34
N VAL A 68 0.33 3.95 -3.38
CA VAL A 68 -0.06 2.80 -4.15
C VAL A 68 0.98 1.72 -3.93
N TYR A 69 0.56 0.55 -3.46
CA TYR A 69 1.44 -0.59 -3.25
C TYR A 69 0.77 -1.91 -3.62
N THR A 70 1.62 -2.93 -3.75
CA THR A 70 1.24 -4.33 -3.92
C THR A 70 1.85 -5.16 -2.81
N VAL A 71 1.29 -6.35 -2.61
CA VAL A 71 1.77 -7.29 -1.61
C VAL A 71 2.03 -8.61 -2.30
N SER A 72 3.17 -9.21 -2.03
CA SER A 72 3.56 -10.53 -2.53
C SER A 72 4.00 -11.43 -1.39
N ASN A 73 3.78 -12.73 -1.55
CA ASN A 73 4.32 -13.75 -0.68
C ASN A 73 5.45 -14.46 -1.43
N GLY A 74 6.69 -14.03 -1.21
CA GLY A 74 7.84 -14.49 -2.00
C GLY A 74 7.70 -14.13 -3.47
N SER A 75 7.48 -15.14 -4.33
CA SER A 75 7.36 -14.95 -5.79
C SER A 75 5.92 -14.74 -6.28
N VAL A 76 4.91 -14.85 -5.41
CA VAL A 76 3.50 -14.78 -5.80
C VAL A 76 2.86 -13.51 -5.27
N PHE A 77 2.38 -12.64 -6.16
CA PHE A 77 1.57 -11.49 -5.75
C PHE A 77 0.23 -11.95 -5.17
N LEU A 78 -0.15 -11.38 -4.03
CA LEU A 78 -1.45 -11.65 -3.43
C LEU A 78 -2.56 -11.09 -4.32
N ASN A 79 -3.64 -11.87 -4.48
CA ASN A 79 -4.86 -11.36 -5.05
C ASN A 79 -5.33 -10.17 -4.22
N GLY A 80 -5.65 -9.04 -4.86
CA GLY A 80 -6.06 -7.83 -4.14
C GLY A 80 -7.28 -8.02 -3.24
N THR A 81 -8.12 -9.04 -3.49
CA THR A 81 -9.18 -9.47 -2.57
C THR A 81 -8.63 -10.01 -1.26
N ALA A 82 -7.60 -10.88 -1.30
CA ALA A 82 -6.98 -11.44 -0.10
C ALA A 82 -6.26 -10.34 0.70
N ALA A 83 -5.51 -9.48 0.03
CA ALA A 83 -4.81 -8.39 0.68
C ALA A 83 -5.77 -7.33 1.28
N SER A 84 -6.88 -7.04 0.59
CA SER A 84 -7.94 -6.19 1.16
C SER A 84 -8.66 -6.86 2.33
N ASN A 85 -8.87 -8.18 2.28
CA ASN A 85 -9.49 -8.91 3.38
C ASN A 85 -8.60 -8.87 4.63
N LEU A 86 -7.29 -9.07 4.46
CA LEU A 86 -6.30 -8.93 5.54
C LEU A 86 -6.38 -7.55 6.20
N LEU A 87 -6.28 -6.48 5.39
CA LEU A 87 -6.37 -5.12 5.92
C LEU A 87 -7.75 -4.77 6.44
N GLY A 88 -8.83 -5.31 5.87
CA GLY A 88 -10.20 -5.08 6.34
C GLY A 88 -10.48 -5.65 7.72
N HIS A 89 -9.71 -6.64 8.15
CA HIS A 89 -9.74 -7.15 9.52
C HIS A 89 -8.89 -6.33 10.50
N LEU A 90 -8.04 -5.43 10.00
CA LEU A 90 -7.33 -4.47 10.81
C LEU A 90 -8.13 -3.16 10.87
N SER A 91 -8.40 -2.69 12.08
CA SER A 91 -9.04 -1.38 12.27
C SER A 91 -8.13 -0.26 11.75
N ALA A 92 -8.76 0.83 11.30
CA ALA A 92 -8.02 2.00 10.83
C ALA A 92 -7.06 2.56 11.86
N GLU A 93 -7.43 2.48 13.13
CA GLU A 93 -6.60 2.89 14.26
C GLU A 93 -5.31 2.06 14.37
N LEU A 94 -5.40 0.74 14.19
CA LEU A 94 -4.23 -0.14 14.30
C LEU A 94 -3.29 0.05 13.12
N VAL A 95 -3.84 0.16 11.91
CA VAL A 95 -3.06 0.49 10.72
C VAL A 95 -2.38 1.86 10.91
N GLY A 96 -3.10 2.86 11.40
CA GLY A 96 -2.55 4.17 11.72
C GLY A 96 -1.44 4.13 12.78
N TYR A 97 -1.61 3.31 13.81
CA TYR A 97 -0.61 3.08 14.85
C TYR A 97 0.71 2.53 14.28
N PHE A 98 0.65 1.53 13.41
CA PHE A 98 1.85 0.98 12.77
C PHE A 98 2.48 1.93 11.75
N LEU A 99 1.64 2.69 11.04
CA LEU A 99 2.10 3.65 10.05
C LEU A 99 2.64 4.94 10.69
N PHE A 100 2.34 5.21 11.96
CA PHE A 100 2.57 6.49 12.67
C PHE A 100 1.96 7.71 11.95
N TYR A 101 1.00 7.48 11.06
CA TYR A 101 0.29 8.54 10.36
C TYR A 101 -1.20 8.29 10.50
N PRO A 102 -2.01 9.32 10.75
CA PRO A 102 -3.46 9.19 10.80
C PRO A 102 -3.96 8.80 9.39
N PRO A 103 -4.50 7.59 9.22
CA PRO A 103 -4.94 7.11 7.93
C PRO A 103 -6.30 7.72 7.60
N LEU A 104 -6.41 8.22 6.38
CA LEU A 104 -7.65 8.73 5.78
C LEU A 104 -8.39 7.61 5.06
N ILE A 105 -7.64 6.79 4.32
CA ILE A 105 -8.16 5.70 3.49
C ILE A 105 -7.25 4.48 3.65
N ILE A 106 -7.84 3.31 3.85
CA ILE A 106 -7.11 2.06 4.05
C ILE A 106 -7.70 1.01 3.13
N ALA A 107 -6.82 0.31 2.41
CA ALA A 107 -7.18 -0.85 1.59
C ALA A 107 -8.22 -0.59 0.49
N GLU A 108 -8.27 0.63 -0.06
CA GLU A 108 -9.10 0.90 -1.22
C GLU A 108 -8.55 0.12 -2.42
N ARG A 109 -9.40 -0.68 -3.06
CA ARG A 109 -9.03 -1.48 -4.23
C ARG A 109 -9.08 -0.62 -5.46
N LYS A 110 -7.92 -0.31 -6.03
CA LYS A 110 -7.85 0.36 -7.32
C LYS A 110 -7.54 -0.67 -8.41
N PHE A 111 -8.46 -0.83 -9.35
CA PHE A 111 -8.20 -1.60 -10.56
C PHE A 111 -7.39 -0.72 -11.51
N LEU A 112 -6.07 -0.94 -11.57
CA LEU A 112 -5.30 -0.47 -12.71
C LEU A 112 -5.41 -1.53 -13.80
N LEU A 113 -6.27 -1.25 -14.78
CA LEU A 113 -6.03 -1.74 -16.11
C LEU A 113 -4.63 -1.23 -16.48
N LYS A 114 -3.67 -2.14 -16.66
CA LYS A 114 -2.37 -1.83 -17.26
C LYS A 114 -2.63 -1.40 -18.71
N GLN A 115 -3.19 -0.20 -18.90
CA GLN A 115 -3.08 0.50 -20.16
C GLN A 115 -1.58 0.67 -20.36
N ARG A 116 -1.07 0.10 -21.44
CA ARG A 116 0.31 0.21 -21.90
C ARG A 116 0.86 1.61 -21.59
N GLN A 117 1.70 1.73 -20.57
CA GLN A 117 2.55 2.91 -20.40
C GLN A 117 3.71 2.74 -21.38
N ASP A 118 3.45 2.99 -22.67
CA ASP A 118 4.46 2.99 -23.74
C ASP A 118 4.10 3.98 -24.85
N SER A 119 3.50 5.11 -24.50
CA SER A 119 3.37 6.21 -25.46
C SER A 119 3.11 7.53 -24.75
N LEU A 120 4.19 8.25 -24.45
CA LEU A 120 4.30 9.72 -24.54
C LEU A 120 5.74 10.10 -24.17
N ALA A 121 6.69 9.58 -24.95
CA ALA A 121 7.92 10.28 -25.30
C ALA A 121 7.79 10.61 -26.79
N LEU A 122 6.87 11.53 -27.11
CA LEU A 122 6.79 12.16 -28.42
C LEU A 122 6.14 13.53 -28.23
N LEU A 123 6.97 14.46 -27.77
CA LEU A 123 7.14 15.82 -28.29
C LEU A 123 8.45 16.37 -27.71
#